data_AF-A0A9W8PP69-F1
#
_entry.id   AF-A0A9W8PP69-F1
#
_cell.length_a   1.000
_cell.length_b   1.000
_cell.length_c   1.000
_cell.angle_alpha   90.00
_cell.angle_beta   90.00
_cell.angle_gamma   90.00
#
_symmetry.space_group_name_H-M   'P 1'
#
loop_
_entity.id
_entity.type
_entity.pdbx_description
1 polymer ?
#
loop_
_entity_poly.entity_id
_entity_poly.type
_entity_poly.pdbx_seq_one_letter_code
_entity_poly.pdbx_strand_id
1 'polypeptide(L)' 'MRAFQASTGQPRYDPWERNEAWRYQGPYTRWNRLKSGFPGLGIATVAFTIYCGYEYFFLEDEHHHGEEHH' A
#
# COMPACT_ATOMS: atom_id res chain seq x y z
N MET A 1 -33.93 -2.39 -20.14
CA MET A 1 -32.55 -2.32 -19.62
C MET A 1 -31.48 -2.14 -20.70
N ARG A 2 -31.55 -2.81 -21.86
CA ARG A 2 -30.56 -2.63 -22.97
C ARG A 2 -30.41 -1.20 -23.49
N ALA A 3 -31.50 -0.44 -23.58
CA ALA A 3 -31.47 0.96 -24.04
C ALA A 3 -30.66 1.89 -23.11
N PHE A 4 -30.62 1.61 -21.81
CA PHE A 4 -29.81 2.36 -20.85
C PHE A 4 -28.33 2.00 -20.92
N GLN A 5 -27.98 0.74 -21.20
CA GLN A 5 -26.58 0.34 -21.41
C GLN A 5 -25.93 1.04 -22.61
N ALA A 6 -26.72 1.32 -23.66
CA ALA A 6 -26.24 2.04 -24.84
C ALA A 6 -25.94 3.52 -24.55
N SER A 7 -26.60 4.13 -23.56
CA SER A 7 -26.40 5.53 -23.17
C SER A 7 -25.43 5.73 -22.01
N THR A 8 -24.97 4.66 -21.34
CA THR A 8 -23.98 4.73 -20.23
C THR A 8 -22.53 4.83 -20.68
N GLY A 9 -22.25 4.76 -21.99
CA GLY A 9 -20.90 4.89 -22.53
C GLY A 9 -20.35 6.30 -22.34
N GLN A 10 -19.03 6.41 -22.16
CA GLN A 10 -18.37 7.72 -22.20
C GLN A 10 -18.52 8.30 -23.62
N PRO A 11 -19.00 9.55 -23.76
CA PRO A 11 -19.09 10.21 -25.06
C PRO A 11 -17.70 10.29 -25.70
N ARG A 12 -17.65 10.26 -27.04
CA ARG A 12 -16.39 10.24 -27.81
C ARG A 12 -15.47 11.45 -27.50
N TYR A 13 -16.06 12.55 -27.07
CA TYR A 13 -15.37 13.79 -26.73
C TYR A 13 -16.16 14.50 -25.64
N ASP A 14 -15.50 14.82 -24.53
CA ASP A 14 -16.07 15.69 -23.51
C ASP A 14 -15.51 17.13 -23.67
N PRO A 15 -16.37 18.13 -23.93
CA PRO A 15 -15.93 19.51 -24.11
C PRO A 15 -15.30 20.13 -22.85
N TRP A 16 -15.47 19.51 -21.68
CA TRP A 16 -14.93 19.97 -20.40
C TRP A 16 -13.67 19.24 -19.96
N GLU A 17 -13.15 18.28 -20.75
CA GLU A 17 -11.96 17.48 -20.39
C GLU A 17 -10.80 18.36 -19.90
N ARG A 18 -10.52 19.46 -20.61
CA ARG A 18 -9.46 20.40 -20.24
C ARG A 18 -9.74 21.14 -18.92
N ASN A 19 -11.01 21.45 -18.65
CA ASN A 19 -11.43 22.11 -17.43
C ASN A 19 -11.43 21.14 -16.23
N GLU A 20 -11.63 19.84 -16.45
CA GLU A 20 -11.55 18.82 -15.40
C GLU A 20 -10.15 18.24 -15.20
N ALA A 21 -9.23 18.48 -16.14
CA ALA A 21 -7.91 17.88 -16.17
C ALA A 21 -7.09 18.10 -14.88
N TRP A 22 -7.24 19.26 -14.23
CA TRP A 22 -6.53 19.58 -12.98
C TRP A 22 -6.81 18.58 -11.84
N ARG A 23 -7.99 17.95 -11.84
CA ARG A 23 -8.42 16.99 -10.79
C ARG A 23 -7.60 15.71 -10.77
N TYR A 24 -6.91 15.42 -11.87
CA TYR A 24 -6.15 14.18 -12.06
C TYR A 24 -4.66 14.43 -12.34
N GLN A 25 -4.21 15.67 -12.23
CA GLN A 25 -2.83 16.08 -12.47
C GLN A 25 -2.12 16.48 -11.16
N GLY A 26 -0.79 16.57 -11.24
CA GLY A 26 0.07 17.01 -10.12
C GLY A 26 -0.15 16.19 -8.84
N PRO A 27 -0.49 16.82 -7.70
CA PRO A 27 -0.67 16.10 -6.43
C PRO A 27 -1.88 15.14 -6.42
N TYR A 28 -2.82 15.29 -7.36
CA TYR A 28 -4.07 14.51 -7.38
C TYR A 28 -4.01 13.25 -8.25
N THR A 29 -2.85 12.91 -8.80
CA THR A 29 -2.67 11.68 -9.57
C THR A 29 -2.95 10.43 -8.72
N ARG A 30 -3.36 9.34 -9.37
CA ARG A 30 -3.62 8.04 -8.70
C ARG A 30 -2.43 7.60 -7.83
N TRP A 31 -1.22 7.77 -8.33
CA TRP A 31 0.00 7.40 -7.62
C TRP A 31 0.25 8.25 -6.38
N ASN A 32 0.05 9.57 -6.46
CA ASN A 32 0.29 10.46 -5.33
C ASN A 32 -0.72 10.21 -4.19
N ARG A 33 -1.92 9.75 -4.49
CA ARG A 33 -2.89 9.29 -3.47
C ARG A 33 -2.43 8.01 -2.77
N LEU A 34 -1.76 7.11 -3.48
CA LEU A 34 -1.29 5.83 -2.93
C LEU A 34 0.04 5.96 -2.18
N LYS A 35 0.93 6.85 -2.61
CA LYS A 35 2.26 7.05 -2.01
C LYS A 35 2.19 7.38 -0.52
N SER A 36 1.15 8.08 -0.07
CA SER A 36 0.95 8.43 1.35
C SER A 36 0.11 7.41 2.12
N GLY A 37 -0.28 6.28 1.51
CA GLY A 37 -1.18 5.31 2.15
C GLY A 37 -0.58 4.57 3.34
N PHE A 38 0.75 4.43 3.39
CA PHE A 38 1.45 3.70 4.44
C PHE A 38 2.63 4.51 5.00
N PRO A 39 2.36 5.59 5.75
CA PRO A 39 3.42 6.35 6.38
C PRO A 39 4.15 5.45 7.37
N GLY A 40 5.48 5.39 7.25
CA GLY A 40 6.33 4.65 8.19
C GLY A 40 6.46 3.14 7.94
N LEU A 41 5.81 2.56 6.92
CA LEU A 41 5.95 1.12 6.62
C LEU A 41 7.42 0.73 6.40
N GLY A 42 8.19 1.54 5.67
CA GLY A 42 9.62 1.28 5.45
C GLY A 42 10.43 1.26 6.75
N ILE A 43 10.17 2.19 7.67
CA ILE A 43 10.86 2.25 8.96
C ILE A 43 10.46 1.05 9.82
N ALA A 44 9.16 0.73 9.86
CA ALA A 44 8.64 -0.40 10.62
C ALA A 44 9.23 -1.72 10.12
N THR A 45 9.31 -1.94 8.80
CA THR A 45 9.94 -3.13 8.22
C THR A 45 11.41 -3.23 8.62
N VAL A 46 12.17 -2.14 8.51
CA VAL A 46 13.59 -2.14 8.91
C VAL A 46 13.75 -2.46 10.40
N ALA A 47 12.99 -1.80 11.28
CA ALA A 47 13.04 -2.04 12.71
C ALA A 47 12.67 -3.49 13.06
N PHE A 48 11.63 -4.03 12.41
CA PHE A 48 11.20 -5.41 12.59
C PHE A 48 12.28 -6.40 12.14
N THR A 49 12.90 -6.20 10.97
CA THR A 49 13.99 -7.06 10.51
C THR A 49 15.20 -7.01 11.45
N ILE A 50 15.56 -5.83 11.96
CA ILE A 50 16.64 -5.71 12.96
C ILE A 50 16.29 -6.48 14.22
N TYR A 51 15.05 -6.37 14.72
CA TYR A 51 14.60 -7.10 15.89
C TYR A 51 14.65 -8.61 15.68
N CYS A 52 14.09 -9.13 14.58
CA CYS A 52 14.15 -10.56 14.26
C CYS A 52 15.59 -11.07 14.12
N GLY A 53 16.47 -10.28 13.48
CA GLY A 53 17.88 -10.64 13.37
C GLY A 53 18.58 -10.64 14.74
N TYR A 54 18.28 -9.65 15.58
CA TYR A 54 18.81 -9.62 16.95
C TYR A 54 18.33 -10.81 17.78
N GLU A 55 17.05 -11.14 17.69
CA GLU A 55 16.47 -12.31 18.36
C GLU A 55 17.14 -13.60 17.89
N TYR A 56 17.23 -13.80 16.58
CA TYR A 56 17.82 -14.98 15.96
C TYR A 56 19.31 -15.18 16.30
N PHE A 57 20.10 -14.11 16.33
CA PHE A 57 21.55 -14.22 16.53
C PHE A 57 22.00 -14.07 17.99
N PHE A 58 21.23 -13.40 18.85
CA PHE A 58 21.67 -13.03 20.19
C PHE A 58 20.73 -13.45 21.32
N LEU A 59 19.44 -13.75 21.06
CA LEU A 59 18.49 -14.17 22.10
C LEU A 59 18.17 -15.68 22.04
N GLU A 60 18.33 -16.34 20.88
CA GLU A 60 18.08 -17.80 20.74
C GLU A 60 19.14 -18.68 21.46
N ASP A 61 20.38 -18.21 21.66
CA ASP A 61 21.46 -19.00 22.29
C ASP A 61 21.32 -19.18 23.82
N GLU A 62 20.45 -18.42 24.52
CA GLU A 62 20.29 -18.50 25.99
C GLU A 62 19.09 -19.34 26.49
N HIS A 63 18.21 -19.88 25.61
CA HIS A 63 16.98 -20.60 26.02
C HIS A 63 16.86 -22.06 25.55
N HIS A 64 17.95 -22.71 25.11
CA HIS A 64 17.95 -24.14 24.77
C HIS A 64 18.41 -25.07 25.92
N HIS A 65 18.05 -24.74 27.17
CA HIS A 65 18.10 -25.69 28.29
C HIS A 65 16.86 -25.54 29.18
N GLY A 66 15.83 -26.35 28.91
CA GLY A 66 14.56 -26.31 29.67
C GLY A 66 13.59 -27.44 29.33
N GLU A 67 14.01 -28.67 29.61
CA GLU A 67 13.18 -29.83 30.01
C GLU A 67 12.21 -30.47 28.99
N GLU A 68 12.66 -31.63 28.47
CA GLU A 68 11.81 -32.82 28.39
C GLU A 68 11.23 -33.12 29.78
N HIS A 69 9.90 -33.09 29.96
CA HIS A 69 9.19 -33.91 30.96
C HIS A 69 7.70 -34.05 30.58
N HIS A 70 7.32 -35.28 30.20
CA HIS A 70 5.98 -35.91 30.17
C HIS A 70 4.81 -35.24 29.43
#